data_AF-A0A932E683-F1
#
_entry.id   AF-A0A932E683-F1
#
_cell.length_a   1.000
_cell.length_b   1.000
_cell.length_c   1.000
_cell.angle_alpha   90.00
_cell.angle_beta   90.00
_cell.angle_gamma   90.00
#
_symmetry.space_group_name_H-M   'P 1'
#
loop_
_entity.id
_entity.type
_entity.pdbx_description
1 polymer ?
#
loop_
_entity_poly.entity_id
_entity_poly.type
_entity_poly.pdbx_seq_one_letter_code
_entity_poly.pdbx_strand_id
1 'polypeptide(L)'
;MPENAGLFFLGERVALTASIPPKLAERMLGTRNPHGKPNADVLRRLVSAADPRRPGLHWQIDFPAGMGEREASLYEHPFHHLYRSVRPDRAGWWINPHADTRLRAALARRERYLATPVGADPPGFLWFESSIIPDDTLLAVARDDDFMHGILQARPFALWWRRFHS
;
A
#
# COMPACT_ATOMS: atom_id res chain seq x y z
N MET A 1 -8.31 4.69 -24.27
CA MET A 1 -7.22 3.82 -24.76
C MET A 1 -7.15 2.60 -23.85
N PRO A 2 -7.64 1.43 -24.29
CA PRO A 2 -7.64 0.19 -23.51
C PRO A 2 -6.23 -0.33 -23.16
N GLU A 3 -5.21 0.09 -23.91
CA GLU A 3 -3.83 -0.41 -23.83
C GLU A 3 -3.15 -0.07 -22.48
N ASN A 4 -3.58 1.02 -21.83
CA ASN A 4 -3.05 1.46 -20.54
C ASN A 4 -3.98 1.14 -19.35
N ALA A 5 -5.05 0.38 -19.60
CA ALA A 5 -6.00 0.02 -18.55
C ALA A 5 -5.33 -0.83 -17.46
N GLY A 6 -5.53 -0.45 -16.20
CA GLY A 6 -4.96 -1.18 -15.06
C GLY A 6 -3.45 -1.03 -14.89
N LEU A 7 -2.85 0.03 -15.47
CA LEU A 7 -1.45 0.36 -15.24
C LEU A 7 -1.27 1.54 -14.27
N PHE A 8 -2.25 2.43 -14.16
CA PHE A 8 -2.17 3.64 -13.35
C PHE A 8 -3.22 3.63 -12.24
N PHE A 9 -2.81 3.92 -11.01
CA PHE A 9 -3.65 3.84 -9.82
C PHE A 9 -3.35 5.00 -8.87
N LEU A 10 -4.38 5.50 -8.20
CA LEU A 10 -4.20 6.20 -6.95
C LEU A 10 -3.87 5.17 -5.86
N GLY A 11 -2.95 5.49 -4.94
CA GLY A 11 -2.67 4.61 -3.82
C GLY A 11 -3.81 4.52 -2.80
N GLU A 12 -3.60 3.71 -1.76
CA GLU A 12 -4.62 3.41 -0.77
C GLU A 12 -4.59 4.37 0.41
N ARG A 13 -5.75 4.80 0.87
CA ARG A 13 -5.81 5.57 2.12
C ARG A 13 -5.34 4.70 3.29
N VAL A 14 -4.45 5.23 4.13
CA VAL A 14 -4.04 4.58 5.38
C VAL A 14 -5.25 4.35 6.28
N ALA A 15 -5.47 3.13 6.75
CA ALA A 15 -6.52 2.81 7.70
C ALA A 15 -6.08 3.23 9.11
N LEU A 16 -6.40 4.47 9.50
CA LEU A 16 -5.97 5.03 10.79
C LEU A 16 -6.39 4.18 12.00
N THR A 17 -7.51 3.47 11.91
CA THR A 17 -7.99 2.54 12.96
C THR A 17 -7.10 1.32 13.16
N ALA A 18 -6.33 0.95 12.13
CA ALA A 18 -5.43 -0.21 12.13
C ALA A 18 -3.95 0.19 12.03
N SER A 19 -3.66 1.51 12.03
CA SER A 19 -2.31 2.05 11.97
C SER A 19 -1.55 1.75 13.27
N ILE A 20 -0.30 1.35 13.14
CA ILE A 20 0.56 0.98 14.26
C ILE A 20 1.94 1.64 14.17
N PRO A 21 2.59 1.95 15.30
CA PRO A 21 3.97 2.43 15.30
C PRO A 21 4.96 1.37 14.76
N PRO A 22 6.06 1.76 14.09
CA PRO A 22 7.06 0.82 13.56
C PRO A 22 7.60 -0.17 14.61
N LYS A 23 7.90 0.33 15.83
CA LYS A 23 8.37 -0.50 16.94
C LYS A 23 7.38 -1.60 17.33
N LEU A 24 6.08 -1.35 17.19
CA LEU A 24 5.05 -2.35 17.47
C LEU A 24 4.97 -3.38 16.34
N ALA A 25 5.06 -2.94 15.08
CA ALA A 25 5.12 -3.84 13.94
C ALA A 25 6.33 -4.78 14.02
N GLU A 26 7.53 -4.25 14.30
CA GLU A 26 8.76 -5.02 14.49
C GLU A 26 8.61 -6.08 15.58
N ARG A 27 8.00 -5.72 16.71
CA ARG A 27 7.70 -6.69 17.78
C ARG A 27 6.76 -7.79 17.31
N MET A 28 5.69 -7.46 16.59
CA MET A 28 4.74 -8.44 16.07
C MET A 28 5.38 -9.36 15.03
N LEU A 29 6.29 -8.86 14.18
CA LEU A 29 7.01 -9.67 13.20
C LEU A 29 7.92 -10.73 13.85
N GLY A 30 8.39 -10.47 15.07
CA GLY A 30 9.23 -11.39 15.84
C GLY A 30 8.47 -12.47 16.63
N THR A 31 7.13 -12.46 16.65
CA THR A 31 6.35 -13.45 17.40
C THR A 31 5.86 -14.59 16.51
N ARG A 32 5.64 -15.75 17.14
CA ARG A 32 5.04 -16.93 16.48
C ARG A 32 3.55 -16.95 16.77
N ASN A 33 2.78 -17.41 15.78
CA ASN A 33 1.35 -17.62 15.92
C ASN A 33 1.02 -19.11 16.14
N PRO A 34 -0.12 -19.45 16.79
CA PRO A 34 -0.54 -20.83 17.07
C PRO A 34 -0.62 -21.75 15.84
N HIS A 35 -0.95 -21.17 14.70
CA HIS A 35 -1.09 -21.86 13.41
C HIS A 35 0.20 -21.89 12.58
N GLY A 36 1.31 -21.39 13.12
CA GLY A 36 2.63 -21.42 12.50
C GLY A 36 2.88 -20.39 11.40
N LYS A 37 1.87 -19.65 10.92
CA LYS A 37 2.06 -18.59 9.91
C LYS A 37 2.63 -17.30 10.54
N PRO A 38 3.44 -16.53 9.80
CA PRO A 38 4.04 -15.29 10.30
C PRO A 38 3.03 -14.13 10.35
N ASN A 39 3.22 -13.18 11.27
CA ASN A 39 2.44 -11.93 11.27
C ASN A 39 2.68 -11.05 10.03
N ALA A 40 3.74 -11.33 9.25
CA ALA A 40 4.00 -10.65 7.97
C ALA A 40 2.84 -10.80 6.96
N ASP A 41 2.00 -11.83 7.09
CA ASP A 41 0.86 -12.06 6.18
C ASP A 41 -0.23 -10.96 6.33
N VAL A 42 -0.32 -10.37 7.53
CA VAL A 42 -1.38 -9.43 7.94
C VAL A 42 -0.85 -8.07 8.40
N LEU A 43 0.46 -7.83 8.25
CA LEU A 43 1.09 -6.53 8.47
C LEU A 43 1.48 -5.93 7.13
N ARG A 44 1.06 -4.70 6.88
CA ARG A 44 1.35 -3.99 5.63
C ARG A 44 2.11 -2.71 5.90
N ARG A 45 3.03 -2.41 4.99
CA ARG A 45 3.74 -1.15 4.89
C ARG A 45 3.11 -0.32 3.80
N LEU A 46 2.87 0.94 4.10
CA LEU A 46 2.44 1.94 3.14
C LEU A 46 3.50 3.02 3.02
N VAL A 47 3.75 3.47 1.80
CA VAL A 47 4.66 4.57 1.52
C VAL A 47 3.90 5.82 1.14
N SER A 48 4.33 6.96 1.66
CA SER A 48 3.71 8.26 1.43
C SER A 48 4.68 9.25 0.81
N ALA A 49 4.13 10.26 0.14
CA ALA A 49 4.85 11.35 -0.51
C ALA A 49 5.38 12.42 0.46
N ALA A 50 5.54 12.10 1.75
CA ALA A 50 5.91 13.05 2.80
C ALA A 50 7.16 13.88 2.48
N ASP A 51 8.20 13.25 1.94
CA ASP A 51 9.41 13.91 1.42
C ASP A 51 9.92 13.12 0.19
N PRO A 52 10.21 13.78 -0.96
CA PRO A 52 10.75 13.12 -2.15
C PRO A 52 12.08 12.38 -1.94
N ARG A 53 12.90 12.83 -0.98
CA ARG A 53 14.19 12.19 -0.62
C ARG A 53 14.02 11.12 0.44
N ARG A 54 12.96 11.20 1.24
CA ARG A 54 12.68 10.28 2.32
C ARG A 54 11.17 10.01 2.41
N PRO A 55 10.66 9.11 1.54
CA PRO A 55 9.27 8.74 1.56
C PRO A 55 8.84 8.32 2.97
N GLY A 56 7.65 8.74 3.39
CA GLY A 56 7.11 8.36 4.69
C GLY A 56 6.76 6.87 4.69
N LEU A 57 6.93 6.19 5.82
CA LEU A 57 6.58 4.77 5.96
C LEU A 57 5.56 4.60 7.09
N HIS A 58 4.41 4.06 6.74
CA HIS A 58 3.31 3.77 7.66
C HIS A 58 3.14 2.26 7.79
N TRP A 59 2.89 1.79 9.00
CA TRP A 59 2.56 0.40 9.26
C TRP A 59 1.09 0.29 9.63
N GLN A 60 0.40 -0.72 9.10
CA GLN A 60 -0.96 -1.03 9.51
C GLN A 60 -1.18 -2.53 9.58
N ILE A 61 -2.16 -2.93 10.40
CA ILE A 61 -2.73 -4.27 10.41
C ILE A 61 -3.77 -4.34 9.30
N ASP A 62 -3.70 -5.39 8.48
CA ASP A 62 -4.50 -5.47 7.27
C ASP A 62 -4.77 -6.94 6.93
N PHE A 63 -5.93 -7.41 7.37
CA PHE A 63 -6.40 -8.76 7.09
C PHE A 63 -7.01 -8.83 5.69
N PRO A 64 -6.75 -9.91 4.92
CA PRO A 64 -7.37 -10.11 3.61
C PRO A 64 -8.90 -10.06 3.68
N ALA A 65 -9.55 -9.48 2.67
CA ALA A 65 -11.01 -9.25 2.67
C ALA A 65 -11.89 -10.51 2.80
N GLY A 66 -11.34 -11.71 2.55
CA GLY A 66 -12.03 -12.99 2.73
C GLY A 66 -11.72 -13.71 4.05
N MET A 67 -10.86 -13.15 4.91
CA MET A 67 -10.45 -13.78 6.16
C MET A 67 -11.49 -13.52 7.25
N GLY A 68 -12.13 -14.59 7.73
CA GLY A 68 -13.10 -14.50 8.83
C GLY A 68 -12.44 -14.34 10.20
N GLU A 69 -13.21 -13.89 11.19
CA GLU A 69 -12.74 -13.62 12.56
C GLU A 69 -11.98 -14.80 13.19
N ARG A 70 -12.49 -16.03 13.03
CA ARG A 70 -11.87 -17.23 13.59
C ARG A 70 -10.49 -17.54 13.00
N GLU A 71 -10.29 -17.22 11.74
CA GLU A 71 -8.98 -17.37 11.10
C GLU A 71 -8.07 -16.21 11.50
N ALA A 72 -8.60 -14.99 11.50
CA ALA A 72 -7.87 -13.80 11.91
C ALA A 72 -7.37 -13.88 13.37
N SER A 73 -8.15 -14.49 14.27
CA SER A 73 -7.79 -14.66 15.68
C SER A 73 -6.57 -15.54 15.90
N LEU A 74 -6.19 -16.34 14.90
CA LEU A 74 -4.94 -17.12 14.93
C LEU A 74 -3.69 -16.23 14.78
N TYR A 75 -3.83 -14.98 14.32
CA TYR A 75 -2.78 -13.96 14.34
C TYR A 75 -2.86 -13.18 15.65
N GLU A 76 -2.52 -13.81 16.77
CA GLU A 76 -2.86 -13.36 18.12
C GLU A 76 -2.57 -11.88 18.37
N HIS A 77 -1.35 -11.42 18.05
CA HIS A 77 -0.92 -10.06 18.36
C HIS A 77 -1.61 -9.00 17.47
N PRO A 78 -1.59 -9.10 16.12
CA PRO A 78 -2.36 -8.21 15.26
C PRO A 78 -3.86 -8.22 15.58
N PHE A 79 -4.45 -9.40 15.76
CA PHE A 79 -5.88 -9.52 16.06
C PHE A 79 -6.26 -8.80 17.35
N HIS A 80 -5.56 -9.09 18.46
CA HIS A 80 -5.88 -8.45 19.74
C HIS A 80 -5.66 -6.93 19.72
N HIS A 81 -4.67 -6.45 18.98
CA HIS A 81 -4.44 -5.01 18.85
C HIS A 81 -5.60 -4.34 18.09
N LEU A 82 -5.94 -4.89 16.93
CA LEU A 82 -7.02 -4.37 16.09
C LEU A 82 -8.38 -4.45 16.79
N TYR A 83 -8.68 -5.58 17.45
CA TYR A 83 -9.94 -5.79 18.18
C TYR A 83 -10.13 -4.81 19.35
N ARG A 84 -9.05 -4.32 19.96
CA ARG A 84 -9.13 -3.28 21.01
C ARG A 84 -9.38 -1.89 20.43
N SER A 85 -8.84 -1.61 19.24
CA SER A 85 -8.95 -0.31 18.57
C SER A 85 -10.28 -0.14 17.84
N VAL A 86 -10.76 -1.20 17.21
CA VAL A 86 -12.06 -1.23 16.52
C VAL A 86 -13.09 -1.69 17.55
N ARG A 87 -13.87 -0.76 18.10
CA ARG A 87 -15.05 -1.15 18.89
C ARG A 87 -15.93 -2.01 17.98
N PRO A 88 -16.29 -3.25 18.35
CA PRO A 88 -17.23 -4.03 17.58
C PRO A 88 -18.58 -3.32 17.66
N ASP A 89 -18.88 -2.46 16.69
CA ASP A 89 -20.27 -2.24 16.35
C ASP A 89 -20.81 -3.57 15.81
N ARG A 90 -22.12 -3.74 15.91
CA ARG A 90 -22.79 -5.06 15.83
C ARG A 90 -22.76 -5.70 14.43
N ALA A 91 -21.90 -5.25 13.53
CA ALA A 91 -21.89 -5.55 12.10
C ALA A 91 -20.78 -6.52 11.64
N GLY A 92 -20.04 -7.15 12.56
CA GLY A 92 -19.14 -8.26 12.26
C GLY A 92 -17.65 -7.92 12.29
N TRP A 93 -16.84 -8.85 11.77
CA TRP A 93 -15.38 -8.74 11.75
C TRP A 93 -14.90 -7.56 10.90
N TRP A 94 -13.94 -6.79 11.41
CA TRP A 94 -13.40 -5.64 10.71
C TRP A 94 -12.56 -6.07 9.51
N ILE A 95 -12.86 -5.47 8.35
CA ILE A 95 -12.07 -5.57 7.13
C ILE A 95 -11.67 -4.15 6.70
N ASN A 96 -10.44 -3.98 6.24
CA ASN A 96 -9.92 -2.70 5.80
C ASN A 96 -10.75 -2.14 4.63
N PRO A 97 -11.50 -1.04 4.82
CA PRO A 97 -12.37 -0.48 3.78
C PRO A 97 -11.60 0.34 2.73
N HIS A 98 -10.29 0.53 2.89
CA HIS A 98 -9.43 1.29 1.97
C HIS A 98 -8.57 0.41 1.08
N ALA A 99 -8.61 -0.92 1.28
CA ALA A 99 -7.89 -1.86 0.44
C ALA A 99 -8.41 -1.81 -1.01
N ASP A 100 -7.56 -1.47 -1.96
CA ASP A 100 -7.88 -1.49 -3.39
C ASP A 100 -7.41 -2.82 -3.98
N THR A 101 -8.38 -3.70 -4.23
CA THR A 101 -8.12 -5.04 -4.79
C THR A 101 -7.47 -4.97 -6.17
N ARG A 102 -7.78 -3.95 -6.99
CA ARG A 102 -7.24 -3.81 -8.34
C ARG A 102 -5.79 -3.35 -8.30
N LEU A 103 -5.47 -2.36 -7.46
CA LEU A 103 -4.09 -1.91 -7.25
C LEU A 103 -3.24 -3.06 -6.71
N ARG A 104 -3.68 -3.73 -5.63
CA ARG A 104 -2.93 -4.84 -5.02
C ARG A 104 -2.71 -5.98 -6.00
N ALA A 105 -3.72 -6.34 -6.80
CA ALA A 105 -3.58 -7.37 -7.83
C ALA A 105 -2.60 -6.98 -8.94
N ALA A 106 -2.55 -5.69 -9.31
CA ALA A 106 -1.59 -5.18 -10.30
C ALA A 106 -0.15 -5.22 -9.76
N LEU A 107 0.06 -4.84 -8.50
CA LEU A 107 1.38 -4.84 -7.85
C LEU A 107 1.89 -6.26 -7.52
N ALA A 108 0.99 -7.17 -7.11
CA ALA A 108 1.37 -8.54 -6.73
C ALA A 108 2.03 -9.35 -7.86
N ARG A 109 1.90 -8.90 -9.12
CA ARG A 109 2.49 -9.53 -10.30
C ARG A 109 3.87 -8.97 -10.67
N ARG A 110 4.42 -8.09 -9.84
CA ARG A 110 5.62 -7.29 -10.13
C ARG A 110 6.54 -7.29 -8.92
N GLU A 111 7.84 -7.16 -9.15
CA GLU A 111 8.81 -7.00 -8.06
C GLU A 111 8.79 -5.57 -7.50
N ARG A 112 8.59 -4.59 -8.37
CA ARG A 112 8.62 -3.16 -8.05
C ARG A 112 7.63 -2.39 -8.93
N TYR A 113 7.38 -1.14 -8.57
CA TYR A 113 6.54 -0.21 -9.33
C TYR A 113 7.10 1.21 -9.25
N LEU A 114 6.66 2.07 -10.18
CA LEU A 114 6.98 3.49 -10.14
C LEU A 114 5.88 4.25 -9.43
N ALA A 115 6.22 5.26 -8.62
CA ALA A 115 5.24 6.18 -8.07
C ALA A 115 5.72 7.62 -8.07
N THR A 116 4.78 8.55 -8.14
CA THR A 116 5.04 9.99 -8.02
C THR A 116 3.99 10.64 -7.11
N PRO A 117 4.33 11.71 -6.35
CA PRO A 117 3.34 12.43 -5.56
C PRO A 117 2.17 12.93 -6.40
N VAL A 118 0.96 12.82 -5.86
CA VAL A 118 -0.23 13.44 -6.45
C VAL A 118 0.02 14.95 -6.57
N GLY A 119 -0.22 15.50 -7.76
CA GLY A 119 -0.04 16.94 -8.03
C GLY A 119 1.41 17.40 -8.19
N ALA A 120 2.39 16.49 -8.27
CA ALA A 120 3.77 16.86 -8.56
C ALA A 120 3.90 17.56 -9.93
N ASP A 121 4.61 18.70 -9.95
CA ASP A 121 4.97 19.40 -11.18
C ASP A 121 6.44 19.91 -11.14
N PRO A 122 7.36 19.33 -11.94
CA PRO A 122 7.16 18.17 -12.82
C PRO A 122 7.00 16.87 -12.01
N PRO A 123 6.44 15.80 -12.61
CA PRO A 123 6.32 14.52 -11.91
C PRO A 123 7.71 13.91 -11.72
N GLY A 124 8.01 13.49 -10.49
CA GLY A 124 9.22 12.74 -10.16
C GLY A 124 8.85 11.31 -9.82
N PHE A 125 9.10 10.37 -10.73
CA PHE A 125 8.82 8.94 -10.51
C PHE A 125 9.99 8.26 -9.81
N LEU A 126 9.70 7.49 -8.77
CA LEU A 126 10.67 6.71 -8.01
C LEU A 126 10.26 5.24 -7.97
N TRP A 127 11.24 4.36 -7.85
CA TRP A 127 11.02 2.92 -7.68
C TRP A 127 10.66 2.57 -6.24
N PHE A 128 9.66 1.71 -6.08
CA PHE A 128 9.25 1.12 -4.82
C PHE A 128 9.06 -0.39 -4.97
N GLU A 129 9.44 -1.16 -3.95
CA GLU A 129 9.17 -2.60 -3.88
C GLU A 129 7.67 -2.85 -3.78
N SER A 130 7.12 -3.81 -4.54
CA SER A 130 5.68 -4.15 -4.51
C SER A 130 5.19 -4.67 -3.16
N SER A 131 6.11 -5.02 -2.26
CA SER A 131 5.80 -5.37 -0.86
C SER A 131 5.37 -4.15 -0.01
N ILE A 132 5.55 -2.94 -0.53
CA ILE A 132 5.14 -1.68 0.09
C ILE A 132 4.03 -1.09 -0.76
N ILE A 133 2.89 -0.78 -0.16
CA ILE A 133 1.72 -0.27 -0.87
C ILE A 133 1.84 1.26 -0.98
N PRO A 134 1.60 1.89 -2.13
CA PRO A 134 1.54 3.35 -2.21
C PRO A 134 0.28 3.83 -1.47
N ASP A 135 0.41 4.88 -0.67
CA ASP A 135 -0.78 5.52 -0.07
C ASP A 135 -1.45 6.51 -1.03
N ASP A 136 -2.59 7.07 -0.61
CA ASP A 136 -3.39 8.01 -1.40
C ASP A 136 -2.71 9.36 -1.71
N THR A 137 -1.48 9.57 -1.23
CA THR A 137 -0.64 10.71 -1.63
C THR A 137 0.22 10.42 -2.87
N LEU A 138 0.21 9.17 -3.36
CA LEU A 138 0.99 8.72 -4.51
C LEU A 138 0.11 8.23 -5.67
N LEU A 139 0.56 8.54 -6.87
CA LEU A 139 0.10 7.93 -8.12
C LEU A 139 1.08 6.83 -8.51
N ALA A 140 0.59 5.60 -8.61
CA ALA A 140 1.37 4.41 -8.88
C ALA A 140 1.19 3.92 -10.32
N VAL A 141 2.31 3.55 -10.94
CA VAL A 141 2.39 2.91 -12.25
C VAL A 141 2.83 1.46 -12.04
N ALA A 142 1.93 0.51 -12.24
CA ALA A 142 2.16 -0.93 -12.06
C ALA A 142 2.98 -1.55 -13.22
N ARG A 143 4.19 -1.00 -13.42
CA ARG A 143 5.20 -1.43 -14.39
C ARG A 143 6.55 -1.51 -13.69
N ASP A 144 7.33 -2.53 -14.03
CA ASP A 144 8.65 -2.84 -13.46
C ASP A 144 9.80 -2.72 -14.48
N ASP A 145 9.49 -2.34 -15.72
CA ASP A 145 10.47 -2.20 -16.80
C ASP A 145 11.11 -0.80 -16.89
N ASP A 146 12.40 -0.79 -17.23
CA ASP A 146 13.18 0.45 -17.34
C ASP A 146 12.78 1.30 -18.55
N PHE A 147 12.11 0.73 -19.55
CA PHE A 147 11.61 1.48 -20.71
C PHE A 147 10.52 2.48 -20.31
N MET A 148 9.52 2.03 -19.56
CA MET A 148 8.50 2.92 -19.00
C MET A 148 9.10 3.95 -18.05
N HIS A 149 10.08 3.55 -17.23
CA HIS A 149 10.81 4.51 -16.40
C HIS A 149 11.49 5.59 -17.23
N GLY A 150 12.17 5.22 -18.32
CA GLY A 150 12.80 6.15 -19.25
C GLY A 150 11.80 7.14 -19.87
N ILE A 151 10.61 6.67 -20.28
CA ILE A 151 9.54 7.53 -20.80
C ILE A 151 9.08 8.53 -19.74
N LEU A 152 8.80 8.05 -18.51
CA LEU A 152 8.23 8.87 -17.44
C LEU A 152 9.23 9.93 -16.92
N GLN A 153 10.53 9.69 -17.05
CA GLN A 153 11.59 10.66 -16.73
C GLN A 153 11.91 11.61 -17.89
N ALA A 154 11.39 11.35 -19.09
CA ALA A 154 11.77 12.11 -20.27
C ALA A 154 11.18 13.53 -20.25
N ARG A 155 11.97 14.51 -20.70
CA ARG A 155 11.53 15.91 -20.82
C ARG A 155 10.25 16.09 -21.66
N PRO A 156 10.03 15.38 -22.79
CA PRO A 156 8.77 15.45 -23.51
C PRO A 156 7.56 15.03 -22.66
N PHE A 157 7.71 14.00 -21.84
CA PHE A 157 6.65 13.55 -20.93
C PHE A 157 6.35 14.60 -19.86
N ALA A 158 7.37 15.19 -19.23
CA ALA A 158 7.18 16.26 -18.24
C ALA A 158 6.49 17.51 -18.83
N LEU A 159 6.76 17.85 -20.09
CA LEU A 159 6.07 18.94 -20.79
C LEU A 159 4.60 18.60 -21.07
N TRP A 160 4.33 17.37 -21.51
CA TRP A 160 2.97 16.88 -21.69
C TRP A 160 2.19 16.89 -20.37
N TRP A 161 2.78 16.39 -19.28
CA TRP A 161 2.17 16.37 -17.94
C TRP A 161 1.70 17.77 -17.52
N ARG A 162 2.58 18.77 -17.58
CA ARG A 162 2.24 20.16 -17.26
C ARG A 162 1.06 20.71 -18.05
N ARG A 163 0.93 20.32 -19.32
CA ARG A 163 -0.10 20.85 -20.19
C ARG A 163 -1.49 20.26 -19.89
N PHE A 164 -1.55 19.03 -19.38
CA PHE A 164 -2.77 18.23 -19.30
C PHE A 164 -3.16 17.77 -17.88
N HIS A 165 -2.31 17.99 -16.87
CA HIS A 165 -2.55 17.59 -15.47
C HIS A 165 -2.35 18.75 -14.46
N SER A 166 -2.32 20.01 -14.92
CA SER A 166 -2.41 21.21 -14.08
C SER A 166 -3.83 21.77 -13.99
#